data_AF-A0A3D3L2T1-F1
#
_entry.id   AF-A0A3D3L2T1-F1
#
_cell.length_a   1.000
_cell.length_b   1.000
_cell.length_c   1.000
_cell.angle_alpha   90.00
_cell.angle_beta   90.00
_cell.angle_gamma   90.00
#
_symmetry.space_group_name_H-M   'P 1'
#
loop_
_entity.id
_entity.type
_entity.pdbx_description
1 polymer ?
#
loop_
_entity_poly.entity_id
_entity_poly.type
_entity_poly.pdbx_seq_one_letter_code
_entity_poly.pdbx_strand_id
1 'polypeptide(L)' 'MEKLTKYFTSGLFLCLTISAIAVGQDFSATLNVAGGISGYDLIFGFNPDATDGYDEGIDTYAPPAPPPPAFDAAL' A
#
# COMPACT_ATOMS: atom_id res chain seq x y z
N MET A 1 -29.27 -25.64 -17.74
CA MET A 1 -28.05 -24.98 -18.25
C MET A 1 -27.75 -23.69 -17.49
N GLU A 2 -28.69 -22.75 -17.38
CA GLU A 2 -28.48 -21.44 -16.72
C GLU A 2 -28.01 -21.50 -15.26
N LYS A 3 -28.55 -22.44 -14.45
CA LYS A 3 -28.10 -22.63 -13.06
C LYS A 3 -26.63 -23.03 -12.98
N LEU A 4 -26.18 -23.93 -13.86
CA LEU A 4 -24.79 -24.39 -13.92
C LEU A 4 -23.85 -23.24 -14.31
N THR A 5 -24.23 -22.45 -15.32
CA THR A 5 -23.49 -21.24 -15.71
C THR A 5 -23.38 -20.26 -14.54
N LYS A 6 -24.47 -20.03 -13.80
CA LYS A 6 -24.46 -19.14 -12.63
C LYS A 6 -23.51 -19.61 -11.53
N TYR A 7 -23.51 -20.90 -11.19
CA TYR A 7 -22.60 -21.44 -10.19
C TYR A 7 -21.15 -21.41 -10.64
N PHE A 8 -20.89 -21.69 -11.91
CA PHE A 8 -19.55 -21.61 -12.48
C PHE A 8 -19.01 -20.18 -12.43
N THR A 9 -19.77 -19.20 -12.90
CA THR A 9 -19.36 -17.79 -12.85
C THR A 9 -19.20 -17.29 -11.42
N SER A 10 -20.07 -17.71 -10.50
CA SER A 10 -19.98 -17.34 -9.08
C SER A 10 -18.75 -17.96 -8.41
N GLY A 11 -18.43 -19.22 -8.71
CA GLY A 11 -17.24 -19.90 -8.20
C GLY A 11 -15.94 -19.30 -8.76
N LEU A 12 -15.94 -18.95 -10.05
CA LEU A 12 -14.81 -18.27 -10.69
C LEU A 12 -14.59 -16.88 -10.08
N PHE A 13 -15.65 -16.09 -9.91
CA PHE A 13 -15.56 -14.78 -9.26
C PHE A 13 -14.99 -14.89 -7.84
N LEU A 14 -15.50 -15.83 -7.05
CA LEU A 14 -14.98 -16.08 -5.70
C LEU A 14 -13.49 -16.45 -5.72
N CYS A 15 -13.08 -17.37 -6.59
CA CYS A 15 -11.68 -17.80 -6.72
C CYS A 15 -10.74 -16.62 -7.09
N LEU A 16 -11.18 -15.77 -8.01
CA LEU A 16 -10.43 -14.58 -8.41
C LEU A 16 -10.33 -13.56 -7.26
N THR A 17 -11.42 -13.33 -6.53
CA THR A 17 -11.40 -12.41 -5.38
C THR A 17 -10.51 -12.89 -4.24
N ILE A 18 -10.52 -14.19 -3.93
CA ILE A 18 -9.63 -14.78 -2.91
C ILE A 18 -8.17 -14.67 -3.36
N SER A 19 -7.88 -14.98 -4.62
CA SER A 19 -6.53 -14.87 -5.16
C SER A 19 -6.00 -13.44 -5.09
N ALA A 20 -6.86 -12.44 -5.33
CA ALA A 20 -6.49 -11.02 -5.28
C ALA A 20 -6.18 -10.49 -3.86
N ILE A 21 -6.65 -11.15 -2.81
CA ILE A 21 -6.38 -10.76 -1.41
C ILE A 21 -5.40 -11.70 -0.69
N ALA A 22 -5.12 -12.88 -1.24
CA ALA A 22 -4.26 -13.89 -0.62
C ALA A 22 -2.78 -13.78 -0.99
N VAL A 23 -2.45 -13.03 -2.04
CA VAL A 23 -1.07 -12.74 -2.46
C VAL A 23 -0.70 -11.31 -2.06
N GLY A 24 0.56 -11.09 -1.70
CA GLY A 24 1.07 -9.75 -1.41
C GLY A 24 0.84 -8.81 -2.61
N GLN A 25 0.45 -7.56 -2.33
CA GLN A 25 0.25 -6.58 -3.39
C GLN A 25 1.59 -6.15 -3.97
N ASP A 26 1.69 -6.11 -5.30
CA ASP A 26 2.84 -5.61 -6.03
C ASP A 26 2.38 -4.53 -7.01
N PHE A 27 2.57 -3.28 -6.62
CA PHE A 27 2.29 -2.15 -7.50
C PHE A 27 3.12 -0.93 -7.13
N SER A 28 3.33 -0.07 -8.12
CA SER A 28 3.91 1.26 -7.94
C SER A 28 3.17 2.26 -8.82
N ALA A 29 2.94 3.45 -8.28
CA ALA A 29 2.23 4.53 -8.96
C ALA A 29 2.94 5.86 -8.70
N THR A 30 2.89 6.73 -9.71
CA THR A 30 3.43 8.09 -9.63
C THR A 30 2.32 9.10 -9.41
N LEU A 31 2.39 9.82 -8.31
CA LEU A 31 1.60 11.01 -8.03
C LEU A 31 2.40 12.24 -8.47
N ASN A 32 1.96 12.88 -9.55
CA ASN A 32 2.52 14.17 -9.95
C ASN A 32 1.97 15.26 -9.02
N VAL A 33 2.84 15.88 -8.22
CA VAL A 33 2.47 16.95 -7.29
C VAL A 33 3.02 18.26 -7.79
N ALA A 34 2.17 19.28 -7.88
CA ALA A 34 2.57 20.64 -8.24
C ALA A 34 2.16 21.64 -7.16
N GLY A 35 3.06 22.57 -6.84
CA GLY A 35 2.83 23.67 -5.93
C GLY A 35 3.52 24.94 -6.43
N GLY A 36 2.75 25.98 -6.69
CA GLY A 36 3.28 27.23 -7.28
C GLY A 36 3.93 26.97 -8.65
N ILE A 37 5.23 27.23 -8.75
CA ILE A 37 6.03 27.05 -9.98
C ILE A 37 6.80 25.71 -10.02
N SER A 38 6.68 24.88 -8.99
CA SER A 38 7.45 23.65 -8.85
C SER A 38 6.55 22.43 -8.93
N GLY A 39 6.99 21.42 -9.69
CA GLY A 39 6.39 20.10 -9.74
C GLY A 39 7.41 19.04 -9.33
N TYR A 40 6.94 17.97 -8.69
CA TYR A 40 7.74 16.80 -8.37
C TYR A 40 6.86 15.55 -8.38
N ASP A 41 7.46 14.43 -8.74
CA ASP A 41 6.80 13.13 -8.77
C ASP A 41 7.03 12.40 -7.44
N LEU A 42 5.94 12.00 -6.80
CA LEU A 42 5.95 11.10 -5.66
C LEU A 42 5.63 9.69 -6.12
N ILE A 43 6.51 8.74 -5.82
CA ILE A 43 6.26 7.33 -6.11
C ILE A 43 5.76 6.65 -4.83
N PHE A 44 4.65 5.93 -4.93
CA PHE A 44 4.08 5.15 -3.84
C PHE A 44 3.65 3.76 -4.34
N GLY A 45 3.61 2.77 -3.45
CA GLY A 45 3.34 1.41 -3.86
C GLY A 45 3.41 0.39 -2.73
N PHE A 46 3.24 -0.87 -3.09
CA PHE A 46 3.46 -2.03 -2.23
C PHE A 46 4.48 -2.95 -2.91
N ASN A 47 5.41 -3.46 -2.12
CA ASN A 47 6.35 -4.51 -2.53
C ASN A 47 6.08 -5.73 -1.64
N PRO A 48 5.80 -6.92 -2.21
CA PRO A 48 5.54 -8.12 -1.43
C PRO A 48 6.74 -8.57 -0.58
N ASP A 49 7.95 -8.11 -0.89
CA ASP A 49 9.17 -8.41 -0.13
C ASP A 49 9.49 -7.33 0.92
N ALA A 50 8.67 -6.28 1.04
CA ALA A 50 8.83 -5.28 2.10
C ALA A 50 8.32 -5.83 3.45
N THR A 51 8.96 -5.37 4.53
CA THR A 51 8.63 -5.74 5.90
C THR A 51 7.58 -4.80 6.48
N ASP A 52 6.61 -5.39 7.16
CA ASP A 52 5.63 -4.71 7.99
C ASP A 52 6.19 -4.57 9.41
N GLY A 53 6.96 -3.51 9.65
CA GLY A 53 7.61 -3.24 10.93
C GLY A 53 8.77 -2.25 10.81
N TYR A 54 9.49 -2.06 11.92
CA TYR A 54 10.74 -1.31 11.93
C TYR A 54 11.92 -2.27 11.66
N ASP A 55 12.70 -1.97 10.63
CA ASP A 55 13.92 -2.69 10.28
C ASP A 55 15.16 -1.97 10.81
N GLU A 56 15.81 -2.56 11.81
CA GLU A 56 17.03 -1.99 12.40
C GLU A 56 18.13 -1.80 11.35
N GLY A 57 18.66 -0.57 11.27
CA GLY A 57 19.74 -0.21 10.35
C GLY A 57 19.29 0.08 8.91
N ILE A 58 18.02 -0.13 8.59
CA ILE A 58 17.39 0.33 7.34
C ILE A 58 16.48 1.52 7.66
N ASP A 59 15.58 1.33 8.62
CA ASP A 59 14.65 2.36 9.04
C ASP A 59 15.32 3.33 10.01
N THR A 60 15.00 4.61 9.85
CA THR A 60 15.38 5.65 10.81
C THR A 60 14.10 6.15 11.47
N TYR A 61 14.08 6.20 12.80
CA TYR A 61 12.99 6.88 13.50
C TYR A 61 12.86 8.31 12.96
N ALA A 62 11.62 8.75 12.74
CA ALA A 62 11.30 10.12 12.37
C ALA A 62 12.06 11.13 13.27
N PRO A 63 12.34 12.35 12.76
CA PRO A 63 13.25 13.32 13.38
C PRO A 63 13.04 13.48 14.90
N PRO A 64 14.10 13.82 15.66
CA PRO A 64 14.07 13.84 17.12
C PRO A 64 12.86 14.60 17.65
N ALA A 65 12.26 14.08 18.72
CA ALA A 65 10.99 14.54 19.26
C ALA A 65 10.90 16.08 19.28
N PRO A 66 9.79 16.66 18.78
CA PRO A 66 9.66 18.11 18.70
C PRO A 66 9.72 18.73 20.11
N PRO A 67 10.27 19.95 20.28
CA PRO A 67 10.39 20.58 21.59
C PRO A 67 9.03 20.64 22.31
N PRO A 68 8.94 20.38 23.63
CA PRO A 68 7.70 20.51 24.37
C PRO A 68 7.06 21.89 24.17
N PRO A 69 5.72 22.00 24.06
CA PRO A 69 4.70 20.97 24.33
C PRO A 69 4.18 20.24 23.06
N ALA A 70 5.05 20.01 22.06
CA ALA A 70 4.60 19.46 20.79
C ALA A 70 4.03 18.03 20.88
N PHE A 71 3.08 17.76 19.99
CA PHE A 71 2.48 16.45 19.79
C PHE A 71 3.51 15.48 19.19
N ASP A 72 3.67 14.31 19.80
CA ASP A 72 4.48 13.22 19.28
C ASP A 72 3.66 12.44 18.23
N ALA A 73 4.09 12.54 16.97
CA ALA A 73 3.45 11.89 15.84
C ALA A 73 4.24 10.67 15.34
N ALA A 74 5.27 10.23 16.08
CA ALA A 74 5.94 8.97 15.77
C ALA A 74 4.96 7.81 16.01
N LEU A 75 4.82 6.94 15.01
CA LEU A 75 3.94 5.77 15.02
C LEU A 75 4.56 4.61 15.82
#